data_AF-Q5C0B7-F1
#
_entry.id   AF-Q5C0B7-F1
#
_cell.length_a   1.000
_cell.length_b   1.000
_cell.length_c   1.000
_cell.angle_alpha   90.00
_cell.angle_beta   90.00
_cell.angle_gamma   90.00
#
_symmetry.space_group_name_H-M   'P 1'
#
loop_
_entity.id
_entity.type
_entity.pdbx_description
1 polymer ?
#
loop_
_entity_poly.entity_id
_entity_poly.type
_entity_poly.pdbx_seq_one_letter_code
_entity_poly.pdbx_strand_id
1 'polypeptide(L)'
;TFEFYRGYNIPKCRTLDEYQTNIDNLPLVDSPECFGLHSNADITYSTNTVSSMLSTIVNIQPKDSGGGGGETRESVVYKMADDILQKLPPDYNPFEVKERLIKMDHLKPLHIFLKQEVDRMQRVISNVRTTLTDLKLAIDGTIIMSENLRDALDNIFDARIPSTWRKMSWESATLGFW
;
A
#
# COMPACT_ATOMS: atom_id res chain seq x y z
N THR A 1 26.51 -33.41 -19.54
CA THR A 1 26.58 -32.13 -20.28
C THR A 1 25.89 -31.08 -19.41
N PHE A 2 26.34 -29.83 -19.40
CA PHE A 2 25.67 -28.81 -18.58
C PHE A 2 24.28 -28.52 -19.14
N GLU A 3 23.26 -28.61 -18.28
CA GLU A 3 21.87 -28.24 -18.56
C GLU A 3 21.52 -27.12 -17.58
N PHE A 4 21.04 -25.99 -18.09
CA PHE A 4 20.72 -24.82 -17.26
C PHE A 4 19.43 -25.07 -16.45
N TYR A 5 18.44 -25.65 -17.12
CA TYR A 5 17.21 -26.17 -16.54
C TYR A 5 16.72 -27.31 -17.45
N ARG A 6 15.77 -28.15 -17.01
CA ARG A 6 15.33 -29.32 -17.77
C ARG A 6 14.80 -28.89 -19.15
N GLY A 7 15.51 -29.27 -20.22
CA GLY A 7 15.19 -28.86 -21.60
C GLY A 7 15.94 -27.61 -22.11
N TYR A 8 16.70 -26.92 -21.27
CA TYR A 8 17.52 -25.74 -21.62
C TYR A 8 19.00 -26.13 -21.64
N ASN A 9 19.40 -26.68 -22.78
CA ASN A 9 20.77 -27.13 -23.01
C ASN A 9 21.51 -26.14 -23.90
N ILE A 10 22.82 -26.03 -23.73
CA ILE A 10 23.65 -25.19 -24.61
C ILE A 10 23.81 -25.92 -25.95
N PRO A 11 23.20 -25.44 -27.06
CA PRO A 11 23.30 -26.10 -28.35
C PRO A 11 24.73 -26.00 -28.89
N LYS A 12 25.26 -27.12 -29.40
CA LYS A 12 26.58 -27.17 -30.05
C LYS A 12 26.40 -27.13 -31.56
N CYS A 13 26.08 -25.96 -32.09
CA CYS A 13 25.79 -25.76 -33.51
C CYS A 13 26.92 -25.01 -34.23
N ARG A 14 27.06 -25.22 -35.55
CA ARG A 14 28.10 -24.58 -36.37
C ARG A 14 27.56 -23.51 -37.32
N THR A 15 26.29 -23.62 -37.70
CA THR A 15 25.62 -22.69 -38.62
C THR A 15 24.51 -21.90 -37.92
N LEU A 16 24.18 -20.72 -38.43
CA LEU A 16 23.18 -19.84 -37.83
C LEU A 16 21.77 -20.45 -37.87
N ASP A 17 21.44 -21.14 -38.97
CA ASP A 17 20.15 -21.81 -39.15
C ASP A 17 19.93 -22.92 -38.10
N GLU A 18 21.00 -23.63 -37.71
CA GLU A 18 20.95 -24.62 -36.64
C GLU A 18 20.67 -23.97 -35.27
N TYR A 19 21.24 -22.79 -34.99
CA TYR A 19 20.94 -22.06 -33.75
C TYR A 19 19.49 -21.57 -33.73
N GLN A 20 18.99 -21.03 -34.85
CA GLN A 20 17.59 -20.59 -34.97
C GLN A 20 16.62 -21.74 -34.75
N THR A 21 16.85 -22.88 -35.41
CA THR A 21 16.01 -24.08 -35.25
C THR A 21 15.98 -24.57 -33.79
N ASN A 22 17.10 -24.44 -33.04
CA ASN A 22 17.12 -24.80 -31.62
C ASN A 22 16.34 -23.83 -30.74
N ILE A 23 16.40 -22.52 -31.03
CA ILE A 23 15.61 -21.51 -30.31
C ILE A 23 14.12 -21.71 -30.59
N ASP A 24 13.75 -22.01 -31.83
CA ASP A 24 12.35 -22.26 -32.22
C ASP A 24 11.76 -23.52 -31.56
N ASN A 25 12.61 -24.47 -31.16
CA ASN A 25 12.20 -25.67 -30.43
C ASN A 25 12.04 -25.44 -28.92
N LEU A 26 12.45 -24.29 -28.38
CA LEU A 26 12.24 -23.96 -26.97
C LEU A 26 10.76 -23.66 -26.71
N PRO A 27 10.26 -23.94 -25.49
CA PRO A 27 8.89 -23.62 -25.15
C PRO A 27 8.66 -22.11 -25.18
N LEU A 28 7.49 -21.68 -25.64
CA LEU A 28 7.11 -20.26 -25.70
C LEU A 28 6.87 -19.64 -24.31
N VAL A 29 6.60 -20.49 -23.32
CA VAL A 29 6.34 -20.09 -21.93
C VAL A 29 7.34 -20.81 -21.04
N ASP A 30 8.21 -20.03 -20.42
CA ASP A 30 9.21 -20.51 -19.48
C ASP A 30 8.59 -20.63 -18.07
N SER A 31 8.92 -21.71 -17.36
CA SER A 31 8.54 -21.83 -15.95
C SER A 31 9.44 -20.95 -15.07
N PRO A 32 8.97 -20.44 -13.91
CA PRO A 32 9.79 -19.65 -12.99
C PRO A 32 11.05 -20.37 -12.51
N GLU A 33 11.00 -21.70 -12.45
CA GLU A 33 12.12 -22.54 -12.04
C GLU A 33 13.30 -22.45 -13.02
N CYS A 34 13.05 -22.15 -14.31
CA CYS A 34 14.10 -21.84 -15.29
C CYS A 34 14.96 -20.65 -14.84
N PHE A 35 14.38 -19.73 -14.08
CA PHE A 35 15.06 -18.54 -13.54
C PHE A 35 15.54 -18.73 -12.09
N GLY A 36 15.45 -19.95 -11.54
CA GLY A 36 15.78 -20.25 -10.15
C GLY A 36 14.73 -19.76 -9.14
N LEU A 37 13.52 -19.44 -9.60
CA LEU A 37 12.40 -19.02 -8.74
C LEU A 37 11.53 -20.23 -8.38
N HIS A 38 10.81 -20.11 -7.25
CA HIS A 38 9.80 -21.09 -6.87
C HIS A 38 8.56 -20.98 -7.78
N SER A 39 7.86 -22.09 -8.04
CA SER A 39 6.65 -22.14 -8.88
C SER A 39 5.56 -21.13 -8.48
N ASN A 40 5.44 -20.83 -7.19
CA ASN A 40 4.57 -19.77 -6.66
C ASN A 40 4.82 -18.36 -7.26
N ALA A 41 5.96 -18.11 -7.90
CA ALA A 41 6.24 -16.84 -8.57
C ALA A 41 5.21 -16.54 -9.67
N ASP A 42 4.72 -17.56 -10.38
CA ASP A 42 3.65 -17.40 -11.39
C ASP A 42 2.32 -16.98 -10.74
N ILE A 43 2.01 -17.57 -9.58
CA ILE A 43 0.80 -17.22 -8.81
C ILE A 43 0.89 -15.76 -8.34
N THR A 44 2.04 -15.36 -7.78
CA THR A 44 2.29 -13.98 -7.35
C THR A 44 2.21 -13.01 -8.52
N TYR A 45 2.83 -13.33 -9.66
CA TYR A 45 2.76 -12.52 -10.88
C TYR A 45 1.33 -12.34 -11.37
N SER A 46 0.57 -13.44 -11.46
CA SER A 46 -0.82 -13.42 -11.90
C SER A 46 -1.69 -12.61 -10.95
N THR A 47 -1.51 -12.80 -9.64
CA THR A 47 -2.23 -12.05 -8.59
C THR A 47 -1.95 -10.55 -8.69
N ASN A 48 -0.69 -10.16 -8.84
CA ASN A 48 -0.29 -8.75 -8.98
C ASN A 48 -0.84 -8.12 -10.26
N THR A 49 -0.81 -8.87 -11.37
CA THR A 49 -1.34 -8.42 -12.67
C THR A 49 -2.86 -8.19 -12.59
N VAL A 50 -3.59 -9.15 -12.04
CA VAL A 50 -5.05 -9.04 -11.85
C VAL A 50 -5.39 -7.90 -10.89
N SER A 51 -4.66 -7.77 -9.77
CA SER A 51 -4.85 -6.67 -8.82
C SER A 51 -4.62 -5.29 -9.47
N SER A 52 -3.58 -5.16 -10.29
CA SER A 52 -3.30 -3.93 -11.03
C SER A 52 -4.41 -3.62 -12.04
N MET A 53 -4.87 -4.62 -12.79
CA MET A 53 -5.98 -4.47 -13.74
C MET A 53 -7.27 -4.02 -13.06
N LEU A 54 -7.65 -4.67 -11.95
CA LEU A 54 -8.83 -4.29 -11.16
C LEU A 54 -8.69 -2.89 -10.58
N SER A 55 -7.49 -2.52 -10.10
CA SER A 55 -7.22 -1.18 -9.59
C SER A 55 -7.39 -0.11 -10.67
N THR A 56 -6.92 -0.37 -11.90
CA THR A 56 -7.11 0.51 -13.05
C THR A 56 -8.58 0.63 -13.43
N ILE A 57 -9.34 -0.47 -13.41
CA ILE A 57 -10.78 -0.45 -13.69
C ILE A 57 -11.50 0.48 -12.70
N VAL A 58 -11.25 0.32 -11.39
CA VAL A 58 -11.86 1.17 -10.36
C VAL A 58 -11.48 2.65 -10.57
N ASN A 59 -10.23 2.94 -10.91
CA ASN A 59 -9.76 4.32 -11.10
C ASN A 59 -10.39 5.04 -12.31
N ILE A 60 -10.81 4.30 -13.34
CA ILE A 60 -11.42 4.86 -14.56
C ILE A 60 -12.94 5.06 -14.40
N GLN A 61 -13.57 4.44 -13.39
CA GLN A 61 -14.99 4.60 -13.15
C GLN A 61 -15.34 6.07 -12.89
N PRO A 62 -16.45 6.59 -13.46
CA PRO A 62 -16.89 7.95 -13.22
C PRO A 62 -17.19 8.14 -11.73
N LYS A 63 -16.42 9.05 -11.11
CA LYS A 63 -16.43 9.35 -9.67
C LYS A 63 -17.59 10.25 -9.24
N ASP A 64 -18.21 10.94 -10.20
CA ASP A 64 -19.47 11.66 -10.04
C ASP A 64 -20.60 10.76 -10.52
N SER A 65 -21.42 10.29 -9.58
CA SER A 65 -22.65 9.59 -9.90
C SER A 65 -23.63 10.58 -10.52
N GLY A 66 -23.89 10.44 -11.82
CA GLY A 66 -25.05 11.06 -12.44
C GLY A 66 -26.33 10.60 -11.75
N GLY A 67 -26.98 11.52 -11.03
CA GLY A 67 -28.39 11.50 -10.64
C GLY A 67 -28.97 10.18 -10.11
N GLY A 68 -28.89 9.96 -8.79
CA GLY A 68 -29.71 8.96 -8.09
C GLY A 68 -29.70 9.24 -6.59
N GLY A 69 -30.87 9.28 -5.95
CA GLY A 69 -31.07 9.66 -4.53
C GLY A 69 -30.50 8.69 -3.49
N GLY A 70 -29.33 8.12 -3.73
CA GLY A 70 -28.55 7.33 -2.79
C GLY A 70 -27.64 8.19 -1.91
N GLU A 71 -27.00 7.56 -0.93
CA GLU A 71 -26.01 8.22 -0.08
C GLU A 71 -24.82 8.72 -0.91
N THR A 72 -24.42 9.98 -0.70
CA THR A 72 -23.30 10.56 -1.44
C THR A 72 -21.97 9.97 -0.98
N ARG A 73 -20.95 10.01 -1.84
CA ARG A 73 -19.59 9.53 -1.50
C ARG A 73 -19.06 10.25 -0.27
N GLU A 74 -19.32 11.56 -0.19
CA GLU A 74 -18.98 12.42 0.94
C GLU A 74 -19.64 11.92 2.24
N SER A 75 -20.93 11.56 2.22
CA SER A 75 -21.64 11.06 3.40
C SER A 75 -21.08 9.71 3.88
N VAL A 76 -20.76 8.80 2.96
CA VAL A 76 -20.13 7.51 3.29
C VAL A 76 -18.76 7.75 3.93
N VAL A 77 -17.92 8.58 3.32
CA VAL A 77 -16.58 8.90 3.82
C VAL A 77 -16.67 9.63 5.17
N TYR A 78 -17.66 10.49 5.37
CA TYR A 78 -17.86 11.18 6.65
C TYR A 78 -18.11 10.19 7.79
N LYS A 79 -18.98 9.19 7.57
CA LYS A 79 -19.24 8.12 8.56
C LYS A 79 -17.98 7.30 8.83
N MET A 80 -17.25 6.90 7.77
CA MET A 80 -15.99 6.18 7.92
C MET A 80 -14.95 6.99 8.71
N ALA A 81 -14.83 8.28 8.41
CA ALA A 81 -13.93 9.19 9.12
C ALA A 81 -14.31 9.28 10.60
N ASP A 82 -15.60 9.34 10.92
CA ASP A 82 -16.08 9.36 12.31
C ASP A 82 -15.73 8.05 13.04
N ASP A 83 -16.02 6.91 12.42
CA ASP A 83 -15.72 5.58 12.97
C ASP A 83 -14.21 5.39 13.23
N ILE A 84 -13.36 5.87 12.32
CA ILE A 84 -11.90 5.79 12.47
C ILE A 84 -11.44 6.74 13.59
N LEU A 85 -11.95 7.98 13.63
CA LEU A 85 -11.61 8.95 14.67
C LEU A 85 -11.99 8.47 16.08
N GLN A 86 -13.13 7.79 16.22
CA GLN A 86 -13.58 7.22 17.50
C GLN A 86 -12.65 6.10 17.98
N LYS A 87 -12.05 5.33 17.06
CA LYS A 87 -11.14 4.23 17.38
C LYS A 87 -9.68 4.67 17.54
N LEU A 88 -9.35 5.89 17.09
CA LEU A 88 -7.98 6.39 17.11
C LEU A 88 -7.52 6.67 18.55
N PRO A 89 -6.39 6.08 19.01
CA PRO A 89 -5.89 6.31 20.36
C PRO A 89 -5.55 7.79 20.58
N PRO A 90 -5.65 8.29 21.82
CA PRO A 90 -5.24 9.65 22.15
C PRO A 90 -3.74 9.84 21.91
N ASP A 91 -3.37 11.09 21.68
CA ASP A 91 -1.98 11.50 21.49
C ASP A 91 -1.15 11.18 22.75
N TYR A 92 0.08 10.72 22.55
CA TYR A 92 1.02 10.45 23.62
C TYR A 92 1.39 11.73 24.36
N ASN A 93 1.35 11.70 25.70
CA ASN A 93 1.82 12.81 26.51
C ASN A 93 3.36 12.83 26.54
N PRO A 94 4.02 13.86 25.96
CA PRO A 94 5.49 13.89 25.88
C PRO A 94 6.16 13.90 27.25
N PHE A 95 5.53 14.51 28.26
CA PHE A 95 6.07 14.57 29.62
C PHE A 95 6.05 13.19 30.28
N GLU A 96 4.92 12.48 30.15
CA GLU A 96 4.75 11.14 30.72
C GLU A 96 5.69 10.12 30.06
N VAL A 97 5.77 10.14 28.72
CA VAL A 97 6.68 9.26 27.98
C VAL A 97 8.12 9.50 28.41
N LYS A 98 8.54 10.77 28.51
CA LYS A 98 9.89 11.14 28.97
C LYS A 98 10.16 10.66 30.39
N GLU A 99 9.23 10.86 31.32
CA GLU A 99 9.38 10.43 32.72
C GLU A 99 9.51 8.91 32.82
N ARG A 100 8.68 8.15 32.10
CA ARG A 100 8.75 6.68 32.06
C ARG A 100 10.05 6.18 31.46
N LEU A 101 10.54 6.80 30.38
CA LEU A 101 11.82 6.45 29.77
C LEU A 101 13.01 6.68 30.72
N ILE A 102 12.99 7.79 31.49
CA ILE A 102 14.03 8.06 32.50
C ILE A 102 14.05 6.96 33.56
N LYS A 103 12.87 6.53 34.05
CA LYS A 103 12.75 5.43 35.02
C LYS A 103 13.26 4.09 34.47
N MET A 104 13.23 3.89 33.15
CA MET A 104 13.64 2.66 32.49
C MET A 104 15.12 2.61 32.10
N ASP A 105 15.95 3.59 32.47
CA ASP A 105 17.32 3.74 31.95
C ASP A 105 17.34 3.97 30.42
N HIS A 106 16.87 5.16 30.03
CA HIS A 106 16.74 5.61 28.64
C HIS A 106 18.01 5.58 27.78
N LEU A 107 19.19 5.38 28.37
CA LEU A 107 20.47 5.32 27.62
C LEU A 107 20.71 3.94 26.98
N LYS A 108 19.93 2.91 27.37
CA LYS A 108 20.03 1.60 26.72
C LYS A 108 19.55 1.68 25.26
N PRO A 109 20.22 1.01 24.32
CA PRO A 109 19.87 1.06 22.89
C PRO A 109 18.39 0.75 22.59
N LEU A 110 17.80 -0.23 23.30
CA LEU A 110 16.38 -0.58 23.14
C LEU A 110 15.43 0.55 23.54
N HIS A 111 15.77 1.34 24.57
CA HIS A 111 14.92 2.44 25.03
C HIS A 111 15.05 3.69 24.14
N ILE A 112 16.22 3.88 23.53
CA ILE A 112 16.42 4.89 22.49
C ILE A 112 15.55 4.56 21.27
N PHE A 113 15.56 3.30 20.84
CA PHE A 113 14.70 2.83 19.74
C PHE A 113 13.22 2.99 20.08
N LEU A 114 12.79 2.55 21.28
CA LEU A 114 11.42 2.71 21.74
C LEU A 114 10.97 4.17 21.70
N LYS A 115 11.80 5.11 22.17
CA LYS A 115 11.49 6.54 22.10
C LYS A 115 11.25 7.00 20.66
N GLN A 116 12.13 6.61 19.72
CA GLN A 116 12.00 6.97 18.31
C GLN A 116 10.73 6.40 17.69
N GLU A 117 10.38 5.15 18.00
CA GLU A 117 9.15 4.52 17.51
C GLU A 117 7.90 5.21 18.09
N VAL A 118 7.90 5.56 19.38
CA VAL A 118 6.79 6.34 19.98
C VAL A 118 6.65 7.71 19.29
N ASP A 119 7.76 8.42 19.08
CA ASP A 119 7.76 9.71 18.39
C ASP A 119 7.24 9.58 16.93
N ARG A 120 7.60 8.50 16.24
CA ARG A 120 7.12 8.21 14.87
C ARG A 120 5.62 7.88 14.88
N MET A 121 5.17 7.01 15.77
CA MET A 121 3.76 6.65 15.91
C MET A 121 2.89 7.86 16.26
N GLN A 122 3.38 8.74 17.13
CA GLN A 122 2.72 10.00 17.45
C GLN A 122 2.49 10.86 16.20
N ARG A 123 3.50 10.98 15.32
CA ARG A 123 3.36 11.74 14.07
C ARG A 123 2.30 11.15 13.14
N VAL A 124 2.22 9.82 13.07
CA VAL A 124 1.20 9.14 12.27
C VAL A 124 -0.20 9.40 12.84
N ILE A 125 -0.38 9.20 14.16
CA ILE A 125 -1.67 9.44 14.85
C ILE A 125 -2.13 10.88 14.66
N SER A 126 -1.26 11.87 14.91
CA SER A 126 -1.62 13.28 14.73
C SER A 126 -1.96 13.60 13.27
N ASN A 127 -1.21 13.08 12.30
CA ASN A 127 -1.49 13.32 10.88
C ASN A 127 -2.86 12.78 10.46
N VAL A 128 -3.20 11.58 10.92
CA VAL A 128 -4.49 10.93 10.64
C VAL A 128 -5.62 11.71 11.29
N ARG A 129 -5.46 12.09 12.57
CA ARG A 129 -6.43 12.92 13.30
C ARG A 129 -6.70 14.23 12.57
N THR A 130 -5.66 14.96 12.17
CA THR A 130 -5.78 16.22 11.44
C THR A 130 -6.45 16.00 10.08
N THR A 131 -5.99 15.02 9.30
CA THR A 131 -6.54 14.73 7.96
C THR A 131 -8.04 14.43 8.04
N LEU A 132 -8.47 13.57 8.97
CA LEU A 132 -9.87 13.18 9.11
C LEU A 132 -10.75 14.31 9.66
N THR A 133 -10.23 15.11 10.60
CA THR A 133 -10.97 16.27 11.13
C THR A 133 -11.18 17.33 10.04
N ASP A 134 -10.11 17.66 9.30
CA ASP A 134 -10.16 18.61 8.21
C ASP A 134 -11.03 18.08 7.06
N LEU A 135 -10.98 16.79 6.76
CA LEU A 135 -11.82 16.16 5.75
C LEU A 135 -13.31 16.31 6.09
N LYS A 136 -13.71 16.09 7.35
CA LYS A 136 -15.09 16.32 7.80
C LYS A 136 -15.49 17.78 7.64
N LEU A 137 -14.66 18.72 8.07
CA LEU A 137 -14.92 20.16 7.92
C LEU A 137 -15.01 20.58 6.44
N ALA A 138 -14.24 19.94 5.55
CA ALA A 138 -14.27 20.22 4.13
C ALA A 138 -15.55 19.67 3.46
N ILE A 139 -16.01 18.48 3.88
CA ILE A 139 -17.28 17.90 3.47
C ILE A 139 -18.45 18.79 3.92
N ASP A 140 -18.40 19.30 5.16
CA ASP A 140 -19.40 20.22 5.72
C ASP A 140 -19.32 21.63 5.09
N GLY A 141 -18.36 21.90 4.19
CA GLY A 141 -18.18 23.18 3.52
C GLY A 141 -17.59 24.30 4.41
N THR A 142 -17.08 23.94 5.59
CA THR A 142 -16.46 24.89 6.54
C THR A 142 -15.05 25.28 6.13
N ILE A 143 -14.29 24.33 5.55
CA ILE A 143 -12.95 24.59 4.99
C ILE A 143 -12.87 24.17 3.53
N ILE A 144 -11.87 24.67 2.81
CA ILE A 144 -11.70 24.40 1.38
C ILE A 144 -11.15 22.98 1.17
N MET A 145 -11.78 22.23 0.25
CA MET A 145 -11.32 20.91 -0.20
C MET A 145 -9.99 21.00 -0.98
N SER A 146 -8.88 20.89 -0.25
CA SER A 146 -7.52 20.84 -0.81
C SER A 146 -7.25 19.56 -1.60
N GLU A 147 -6.17 19.52 -2.37
CA GLU A 147 -5.74 18.33 -3.12
C GLU A 147 -5.51 17.13 -2.19
N ASN A 148 -4.84 17.34 -1.05
CA ASN A 148 -4.59 16.29 -0.06
C ASN A 148 -5.89 15.73 0.55
N LEU A 149 -6.88 16.60 0.80
CA LEU A 149 -8.18 16.17 1.34
C LEU A 149 -9.01 15.43 0.28
N ARG A 150 -8.93 15.85 -0.99
CA ARG A 150 -9.58 15.15 -2.10
C ARG A 150 -8.95 13.76 -2.33
N ASP A 151 -7.62 13.66 -2.26
CA ASP A 151 -6.91 12.36 -2.27
C ASP A 151 -7.34 11.49 -1.08
N ALA A 152 -7.45 12.05 0.12
CA ALA A 152 -7.93 11.31 1.29
C ALA A 152 -9.37 10.82 1.11
N LEU A 153 -10.27 11.66 0.60
CA LEU A 153 -11.67 11.30 0.32
C LEU A 153 -11.76 10.12 -0.65
N ASP A 154 -11.09 10.23 -1.79
CA ASP A 154 -11.09 9.19 -2.81
C ASP A 154 -10.51 7.87 -2.29
N ASN A 155 -9.36 7.91 -1.63
CA ASN A 155 -8.73 6.71 -1.11
C ASN A 155 -9.54 6.06 0.01
N ILE A 156 -10.10 6.83 0.95
CA ILE A 156 -10.93 6.27 2.03
C ILE A 156 -12.19 5.62 1.46
N PHE A 157 -12.83 6.25 0.47
CA PHE A 157 -13.98 5.68 -0.22
C PHE A 157 -13.66 4.34 -0.89
N ASP A 158 -12.49 4.25 -1.53
CA ASP A 158 -12.01 3.03 -2.20
C ASP A 158 -11.32 2.04 -1.25
N ALA A 159 -11.40 2.24 0.08
CA ALA A 159 -10.73 1.44 1.11
C ALA A 159 -9.19 1.34 0.98
N ARG A 160 -8.58 2.38 0.40
CA ARG A 160 -7.13 2.55 0.19
C ARG A 160 -6.55 3.55 1.19
N ILE A 161 -5.24 3.50 1.35
CA ILE A 161 -4.49 4.38 2.26
C ILE A 161 -4.14 5.68 1.52
N PRO A 162 -4.55 6.86 2.04
CA PRO A 162 -4.18 8.17 1.50
C PRO A 162 -2.68 8.34 1.32
N SER A 163 -2.27 9.09 0.30
CA SER A 163 -0.86 9.26 -0.06
C SER A 163 -0.04 9.93 1.06
N THR A 164 -0.63 10.87 1.78
CA THR A 164 -0.02 11.57 2.92
C THR A 164 0.27 10.62 4.09
N TRP A 165 -0.60 9.64 4.32
CA TRP A 165 -0.41 8.64 5.38
C TRP A 165 0.66 7.63 4.97
N ARG A 166 0.65 7.18 3.71
CA ARG A 166 1.65 6.23 3.19
C ARG A 166 3.07 6.77 3.27
N LYS A 167 3.28 8.08 3.02
CA LYS A 167 4.60 8.73 3.10
C LYS A 167 5.21 8.71 4.50
N MET A 168 4.39 8.69 5.56
CA MET A 168 4.86 8.72 6.95
C MET A 168 4.78 7.37 7.67
N SER A 169 4.00 6.43 7.13
CA SER A 169 3.72 5.14 7.76
C SER A 169 4.46 4.00 7.06
N TRP A 170 3.83 2.83 6.93
CA TRP A 170 4.35 1.59 6.37
C TRP A 170 3.47 1.12 5.21
N GLU A 171 3.97 0.16 4.43
CA GLU A 171 3.18 -0.46 3.38
C GLU A 171 2.14 -1.40 4.00
N SER A 172 0.87 -1.19 3.63
CA SER A 172 -0.24 -2.08 3.98
C SER A 172 -1.16 -2.23 2.77
N ALA A 173 -1.76 -3.41 2.64
CA ALA A 173 -2.56 -3.78 1.48
C ALA A 173 -3.90 -3.04 1.42
N THR A 174 -4.50 -2.71 2.57
CA THR A 174 -5.81 -2.04 2.65
C THR A 174 -5.87 -1.12 3.85
N LEU A 175 -6.82 -0.18 3.84
CA LEU A 175 -7.08 0.70 4.97
C LEU A 175 -7.49 -0.06 6.25
N GLY A 176 -8.16 -1.21 6.15
CA GLY A 176 -8.59 -1.98 7.33
C GLY A 176 -7.48 -2.80 7.99
N PHE A 177 -6.44 -3.16 7.22
CA PHE A 177 -5.24 -3.84 7.75
C PHE A 177 -4.18 -2.86 8.25
N TRP A 178 -4.23 -1.61 7.78
CA TRP A 178 -3.39 -0.52 8.25
C TRP A 178 -3.87 -0.03 9.62
#